data_AF-A0A951YRL0-F1
#
_entry.id   AF-A0A951YRL0-F1
#
_cell.length_a   1.000
_cell.length_b   1.000
_cell.length_c   1.000
_cell.angle_alpha   90.00
_cell.angle_beta   90.00
_cell.angle_gamma   90.00
#
_symmetry.space_group_name_H-M   'P 1'
#
loop_
_entity.id
_entity.type
_entity.pdbx_description
1 polymer ?
#
loop_
_entity_poly.entity_id
_entity_poly.type
_entity_poly.pdbx_seq_one_letter_code
_entity_poly.pdbx_strand_id
1 'polypeptide(L)'
;MSAHLAPIPELYVSHDSALKLKAAAAELKSHDLTRRQTCDLDLLMNGGFHPLKGFLTEADYDGVVDDMRLADGTLWPMPVTLDVSPEFAESLTLGEDIALRDQEGVILATMTVTDRWTPDKHREALGVFGADDMAHAGVNYLHNKAGKVYLGGPVTGLQPPVHYDFRGRRDTPNELRAFFRKMGWQRIVGFQTRNPLHRAHQELTFRAAREAQANLLIHPVVGMTRPGDVDHFTRVRCYEAVLPKYPAATTHLSLLNLAMRMGGPREALWHAIIRRNHGLTHFIIGRDHAGPGKNSQGENFYGPYDAQNLVKKHQDEIGITVVPFRQMVYVQEKAQYFPEDEVPEGATVLNISGTELRRRLREGLEIPDWFSFPEVVEQLRKTSPERSRQGFTVFFTGLSGSGKSTIANALMVKLMELGGRPVTLLDGDVVRKHLSSELGFSREHRDINIRRIGYVASEITKNGGIALCAPIAPYAATRREVREMIEDHGAFIEVHVATSLEECERRDRKGLYKLAREGKIKEFTGISDPYEVPESPELRVDTENVDVDSCAHQVLLKLEGMGLIRA
;
A
#
# COMPACT_ATOMS: atom_id res chain seq x y z
N MET A 1 -18.65 28.23 23.65
CA MET A 1 -17.60 27.28 23.20
C MET A 1 -17.76 27.13 21.69
N SER A 2 -16.69 27.26 20.91
CA SER A 2 -16.76 27.12 19.45
C SER A 2 -17.27 25.73 19.06
N ALA A 3 -18.27 25.62 18.17
CA ALA A 3 -18.94 24.36 17.84
C ALA A 3 -17.97 23.27 17.34
N HIS A 4 -16.91 23.66 16.62
CA HIS A 4 -15.87 22.75 16.13
C HIS A 4 -14.96 22.16 17.22
N LEU A 5 -15.08 22.61 18.49
CA LEU A 5 -14.35 22.05 19.62
C LEU A 5 -15.27 21.26 20.57
N ALA A 6 -16.58 21.20 20.35
CA ALA A 6 -17.46 20.34 21.13
C ALA A 6 -17.12 18.86 20.86
N PRO A 7 -17.27 17.95 21.85
CA PRO A 7 -17.11 16.52 21.58
C PRO A 7 -18.01 16.04 20.44
N ILE A 8 -17.50 15.15 19.60
CA ILE A 8 -18.26 14.50 18.51
C ILE A 8 -18.77 13.14 18.99
N PRO A 9 -19.97 12.70 18.55
CA PRO A 9 -20.47 11.37 18.88
C PRO A 9 -19.52 10.26 18.43
N GLU A 10 -19.30 9.30 19.33
CA GLU A 10 -18.58 8.03 19.10
C GLU A 10 -19.58 6.86 19.13
N LEU A 11 -19.20 5.72 18.56
CA LEU A 11 -20.03 4.51 18.57
C LEU A 11 -19.63 3.53 19.68
N TYR A 12 -18.71 3.91 20.55
CA TYR A 12 -18.30 3.09 21.69
C TYR A 12 -19.41 3.03 22.75
N VAL A 13 -19.66 1.82 23.25
CA VAL A 13 -20.48 1.63 24.45
C VAL A 13 -19.68 1.92 25.72
N SER A 14 -20.38 2.00 26.85
CA SER A 14 -19.71 2.08 28.16
C SER A 14 -18.81 0.86 28.40
N HIS A 15 -17.75 1.01 29.20
CA HIS A 15 -16.84 -0.09 29.55
C HIS A 15 -17.57 -1.34 30.07
N ASP A 16 -18.55 -1.16 30.95
CA ASP A 16 -19.31 -2.29 31.53
C ASP A 16 -20.22 -2.96 30.49
N SER A 17 -20.79 -2.18 29.57
CA SER A 17 -21.54 -2.71 28.42
C SER A 17 -20.60 -3.48 27.47
N ALA A 18 -19.40 -2.96 27.21
CA ALA A 18 -18.42 -3.60 26.34
C ALA A 18 -18.03 -4.99 26.87
N LEU A 19 -17.76 -5.12 28.17
CA LEU A 19 -17.42 -6.41 28.78
C LEU A 19 -18.53 -7.45 28.61
N LYS A 20 -19.79 -7.05 28.81
CA LYS A 20 -20.96 -7.93 28.66
C LYS A 20 -21.17 -8.32 27.19
N LEU A 21 -21.14 -7.34 26.29
CA LEU A 21 -21.35 -7.56 24.86
C LEU A 21 -20.23 -8.38 24.24
N LYS A 22 -18.98 -8.23 24.70
CA LYS A 22 -17.85 -9.04 24.22
C LYS A 22 -18.01 -10.52 24.57
N ALA A 23 -18.56 -10.85 25.74
CA ALA A 23 -18.87 -12.22 26.10
C ALA A 23 -20.00 -12.81 25.22
N ALA A 24 -21.06 -12.03 24.97
CA ALA A 24 -22.14 -12.45 24.08
C ALA A 24 -21.69 -12.58 22.61
N ALA A 25 -20.82 -11.67 22.16
CA ALA A 25 -20.28 -11.63 20.80
C ALA A 25 -19.37 -12.83 20.46
N ALA A 26 -18.89 -13.57 21.46
CA ALA A 26 -18.09 -14.77 21.25
C ALA A 26 -18.85 -15.88 20.54
N GLU A 27 -20.18 -15.94 20.73
CA GLU A 27 -21.08 -16.94 20.14
C GLU A 27 -21.69 -16.49 18.81
N LEU A 28 -21.46 -15.23 18.39
CA LEU A 28 -21.97 -14.71 17.12
C LEU A 28 -21.13 -15.24 15.96
N LYS A 29 -21.76 -15.36 14.79
CA LYS A 29 -21.02 -15.47 13.53
C LYS A 29 -20.07 -14.28 13.42
N SER A 30 -18.84 -14.54 13.00
CA SER A 30 -17.82 -13.50 12.96
C SER A 30 -17.18 -13.36 11.60
N HIS A 31 -16.85 -12.12 11.29
CA HIS A 31 -16.05 -11.75 10.13
C HIS A 31 -14.71 -11.19 10.59
N ASP A 32 -13.63 -11.76 10.08
CA ASP A 32 -12.28 -11.25 10.30
C ASP A 32 -12.01 -10.12 9.32
N LEU A 33 -11.83 -8.92 9.85
CA LEU A 33 -11.71 -7.71 9.06
C LEU A 33 -10.40 -7.71 8.26
N THR A 34 -10.50 -7.27 7.01
CA THR A 34 -9.31 -6.89 6.25
C THR A 34 -8.66 -5.65 6.86
N ARG A 35 -7.38 -5.40 6.55
CA ARG A 35 -6.68 -4.18 7.02
C ARG A 35 -7.43 -2.90 6.66
N ARG A 36 -8.07 -2.84 5.48
CA ARG A 36 -8.87 -1.69 5.05
C ARG A 36 -10.09 -1.51 5.95
N GLN A 37 -10.84 -2.60 6.17
CA GLN A 37 -12.03 -2.60 7.01
C GLN A 37 -11.70 -2.27 8.47
N THR A 38 -10.56 -2.68 9.00
CA THR A 38 -10.12 -2.28 10.35
C THR A 38 -9.85 -0.77 10.45
N CYS A 39 -9.23 -0.15 9.43
CA CYS A 39 -9.04 1.31 9.38
C CYS A 39 -10.38 2.05 9.31
N ASP A 40 -11.32 1.52 8.52
CA ASP A 40 -12.64 2.13 8.39
C ASP A 40 -13.46 1.98 9.67
N LEU A 41 -13.43 0.80 10.31
CA LEU A 41 -14.11 0.55 11.57
C LEU A 41 -13.58 1.44 12.70
N ASP A 42 -12.26 1.67 12.77
CA ASP A 42 -11.66 2.60 13.73
C ASP A 42 -12.28 4.00 13.60
N LEU A 43 -12.31 4.55 12.38
CA LEU A 43 -12.84 5.88 12.12
C LEU A 43 -14.37 5.97 12.22
N LEU A 44 -15.10 4.88 11.98
CA LEU A 44 -16.52 4.78 12.32
C LEU A 44 -16.71 4.90 13.84
N MET A 45 -15.99 4.09 14.62
CA MET A 45 -16.20 4.00 16.06
C MET A 45 -15.75 5.26 16.81
N ASN A 46 -14.62 5.84 16.43
CA ASN A 46 -14.05 7.00 17.11
C ASN A 46 -14.64 8.36 16.67
N GLY A 47 -15.65 8.36 15.79
CA GLY A 47 -16.32 9.57 15.30
C GLY A 47 -15.59 10.29 14.16
N GLY A 48 -14.46 9.76 13.67
CA GLY A 48 -13.74 10.27 12.51
C GLY A 48 -14.61 10.33 11.25
N PHE A 49 -15.55 9.40 11.10
CA PHE A 49 -16.52 9.32 10.01
C PHE A 49 -17.93 9.82 10.35
N HIS A 50 -18.12 10.54 11.46
CA HIS A 50 -19.40 11.16 11.76
C HIS A 50 -19.93 11.99 10.56
N PRO A 51 -21.19 11.79 10.13
CA PRO A 51 -22.31 11.21 10.89
C PRO A 51 -22.56 9.71 10.67
N LEU A 52 -21.67 8.97 10.00
CA LEU A 52 -21.86 7.54 9.79
C LEU A 52 -22.00 6.80 11.13
N LYS A 53 -22.94 5.84 11.17
CA LYS A 53 -23.24 5.01 12.35
C LYS A 53 -22.82 3.55 12.18
N GLY A 54 -22.18 3.22 11.06
CA GLY A 54 -21.78 1.88 10.68
C GLY A 54 -21.35 1.84 9.23
N PHE A 55 -21.23 0.63 8.68
CA PHE A 55 -20.98 0.45 7.26
C PHE A 55 -22.25 0.80 6.47
N LEU A 56 -22.07 1.42 5.31
CA LEU A 56 -23.18 1.97 4.52
C LEU A 56 -24.21 0.88 4.19
N THR A 57 -25.49 1.25 4.29
CA THR A 57 -26.62 0.49 3.71
C THR A 57 -26.56 0.53 2.18
N GLU A 58 -27.35 -0.29 1.49
CA GLU A 58 -27.42 -0.26 0.02
C GLU A 58 -27.91 1.11 -0.46
N ALA A 59 -28.92 1.68 0.22
CA ALA A 59 -29.46 3.00 -0.11
C ALA A 59 -28.44 4.14 0.09
N ASP A 60 -27.68 4.12 1.20
CA ASP A 60 -26.62 5.11 1.41
C ASP A 60 -25.48 4.92 0.41
N TYR A 61 -25.10 3.67 0.12
CA TYR A 61 -24.08 3.35 -0.86
C TYR A 61 -24.44 3.89 -2.24
N ASP A 62 -25.67 3.65 -2.72
CA ASP A 62 -26.13 4.11 -4.02
C ASP A 62 -26.08 5.64 -4.12
N GLY A 63 -26.59 6.36 -3.11
CA GLY A 63 -26.53 7.82 -3.09
C GLY A 63 -25.09 8.35 -3.04
N VAL A 64 -24.18 7.66 -2.34
CA VAL A 64 -22.77 8.04 -2.27
C VAL A 64 -22.07 7.83 -3.61
N VAL A 65 -22.33 6.69 -4.28
CA VAL A 65 -21.76 6.39 -5.60
C VAL A 65 -22.25 7.41 -6.62
N ASP A 66 -23.56 7.67 -6.68
CA ASP A 66 -24.13 8.50 -7.73
C ASP A 66 -23.91 10.01 -7.47
N ASP A 67 -24.20 10.49 -6.25
CA ASP A 67 -24.35 11.92 -5.97
C ASP A 67 -23.49 12.44 -4.80
N MET A 68 -22.63 11.59 -4.22
CA MET A 68 -21.86 11.89 -3.00
C MET A 68 -22.75 12.27 -1.81
N ARG A 69 -23.91 11.63 -1.67
CA ARG A 69 -24.84 11.88 -0.56
C ARG A 69 -25.35 10.59 0.05
N LEU A 70 -25.52 10.58 1.36
CA LEU A 70 -26.27 9.54 2.06
C LEU A 70 -27.75 9.61 1.67
N ALA A 71 -28.53 8.58 1.99
CA ALA A 71 -29.95 8.52 1.66
C ALA A 71 -30.76 9.65 2.32
N ASP A 72 -30.28 10.19 3.45
CA ASP A 72 -30.88 11.34 4.13
C ASP A 72 -30.49 12.71 3.52
N GLY A 73 -29.68 12.70 2.46
CA GLY A 73 -29.19 13.88 1.76
C GLY A 73 -27.89 14.45 2.31
N THR A 74 -27.32 13.90 3.40
CA THR A 74 -26.07 14.38 3.97
C THR A 74 -24.90 14.15 3.01
N LEU A 75 -24.05 15.17 2.80
CA LEU A 75 -22.88 15.05 1.94
C LEU A 75 -21.87 14.01 2.49
N TRP A 76 -21.57 13.01 1.68
CA TRP A 76 -20.59 11.98 1.95
C TRP A 76 -20.01 11.41 0.64
N PRO A 77 -18.73 11.63 0.31
CA PRO A 77 -18.23 11.39 -1.05
C PRO A 77 -17.58 10.02 -1.29
N MET A 78 -17.39 9.17 -0.27
CA MET A 78 -16.60 7.94 -0.38
C MET A 78 -17.34 6.74 0.22
N PRO A 79 -17.56 5.63 -0.53
CA PRO A 79 -18.22 4.46 0.03
C PRO A 79 -17.38 3.82 1.15
N VAL A 80 -18.03 3.51 2.28
CA VAL A 80 -17.46 2.81 3.43
C VAL A 80 -18.30 1.57 3.70
N THR A 81 -17.95 0.47 3.06
CA THR A 81 -18.75 -0.77 3.04
C THR A 81 -18.00 -1.93 3.70
N LEU A 82 -18.75 -2.93 4.18
CA LEU A 82 -18.19 -4.19 4.66
C LEU A 82 -18.32 -5.26 3.58
N ASP A 83 -17.25 -5.48 2.82
CA ASP A 83 -17.19 -6.49 1.78
C ASP A 83 -16.79 -7.88 2.32
N VAL A 84 -17.55 -8.91 1.94
CA VAL A 84 -17.38 -10.29 2.43
C VAL A 84 -17.44 -11.31 1.29
N SER A 85 -17.13 -12.57 1.60
CA SER A 85 -17.31 -13.67 0.65
C SER A 85 -18.80 -14.04 0.50
N PRO A 86 -19.23 -14.57 -0.66
CA PRO A 86 -20.59 -15.06 -0.85
C PRO A 86 -20.99 -16.10 0.20
N GLU A 87 -20.09 -17.02 0.54
CA GLU A 87 -20.34 -18.12 1.46
C GLU A 87 -20.64 -17.60 2.87
N PHE A 88 -19.85 -16.62 3.33
CA PHE A 88 -20.14 -15.97 4.62
C PHE A 88 -21.47 -15.23 4.56
N ALA A 89 -21.72 -14.43 3.51
CA ALA A 89 -22.94 -13.66 3.38
C ALA A 89 -24.20 -14.52 3.31
N GLU A 90 -24.17 -15.66 2.61
CA GLU A 90 -25.29 -16.62 2.50
C GLU A 90 -25.61 -17.30 3.83
N SER A 91 -24.61 -17.47 4.69
CA SER A 91 -24.82 -17.99 6.04
C SER A 91 -25.64 -17.04 6.93
N LEU A 92 -25.82 -15.77 6.52
CA LEU A 92 -26.44 -14.74 7.35
C LEU A 92 -27.95 -14.56 7.12
N THR A 93 -28.65 -14.11 8.16
CA THR A 93 -30.03 -13.62 8.13
C THR A 93 -30.07 -12.13 8.43
N LEU A 94 -30.82 -11.36 7.63
CA LEU A 94 -30.98 -9.92 7.88
C LEU A 94 -31.61 -9.67 9.25
N GLY A 95 -31.11 -8.67 9.97
CA GLY A 95 -31.45 -8.32 11.33
C GLY A 95 -30.64 -9.05 12.40
N GLU A 96 -29.79 -10.01 12.04
CA GLU A 96 -28.89 -10.65 13.02
C GLU A 96 -27.62 -9.83 13.28
N ASP A 97 -27.04 -10.01 14.46
CA ASP A 97 -25.78 -9.39 14.83
C ASP A 97 -24.60 -10.30 14.45
N ILE A 98 -23.55 -9.71 13.89
CA ILE A 98 -22.25 -10.36 13.66
C ILE A 98 -21.16 -9.72 14.52
N ALA A 99 -20.15 -10.51 14.89
CA ALA A 99 -18.94 -10.01 15.52
C ALA A 99 -17.90 -9.60 14.47
N LEU A 100 -17.31 -8.42 14.62
CA LEU A 100 -16.22 -7.94 13.78
C LEU A 100 -14.89 -8.09 14.53
N ARG A 101 -13.98 -8.90 13.98
CA ARG A 101 -12.70 -9.24 14.59
C ARG A 101 -11.53 -8.64 13.82
N ASP A 102 -10.43 -8.36 14.50
CA ASP A 102 -9.15 -8.15 13.82
C ASP A 102 -8.52 -9.48 13.38
N GLN A 103 -7.35 -9.39 12.74
CA GLN A 103 -6.60 -10.56 12.25
C GLN A 103 -6.08 -11.49 13.36
N GLU A 104 -6.08 -11.03 14.61
CA GLU A 104 -5.66 -11.79 15.80
C GLU A 104 -6.87 -12.45 16.49
N GLY A 105 -8.07 -12.30 15.92
CA GLY A 105 -9.33 -12.85 16.43
C GLY A 105 -9.97 -12.02 17.53
N VAL A 106 -9.44 -10.82 17.80
CA VAL A 106 -9.93 -9.92 18.85
C VAL A 106 -11.21 -9.24 18.37
N ILE A 107 -12.29 -9.38 19.13
CA ILE A 107 -13.57 -8.72 18.82
C ILE A 107 -13.45 -7.23 19.09
N LEU A 108 -13.66 -6.41 18.06
CA LEU A 108 -13.60 -4.95 18.11
C LEU A 108 -14.99 -4.33 18.23
N ALA A 109 -15.96 -4.89 17.51
CA ALA A 109 -17.32 -4.38 17.44
C ALA A 109 -18.34 -5.49 17.15
N THR A 110 -19.62 -5.20 17.32
CA THR A 110 -20.71 -5.93 16.68
C THR A 110 -21.38 -5.07 15.61
N MET A 111 -21.99 -5.70 14.62
CA MET A 111 -22.76 -5.03 13.58
C MET A 111 -24.08 -5.76 13.37
N THR A 112 -25.19 -5.04 13.36
CA THR A 112 -26.50 -5.58 12.96
C THR A 112 -26.60 -5.52 11.45
N VAL A 113 -26.77 -6.65 10.76
CA VAL A 113 -26.79 -6.70 9.30
C VAL A 113 -28.18 -6.33 8.79
N THR A 114 -28.36 -5.13 8.24
CA THR A 114 -29.66 -4.70 7.69
C THR A 114 -29.78 -4.98 6.20
N ASP A 115 -28.67 -4.94 5.49
CA ASP A 115 -28.61 -5.00 4.04
C ASP A 115 -27.56 -6.01 3.60
N ARG A 116 -27.83 -6.72 2.49
CA ARG A 116 -26.92 -7.66 1.85
C ARG A 116 -27.14 -7.64 0.35
N TRP A 117 -26.16 -7.15 -0.41
CA TRP A 117 -26.28 -7.01 -1.86
C TRP A 117 -24.96 -7.28 -2.59
N THR A 118 -25.06 -7.56 -3.88
CA THR A 118 -23.90 -7.67 -4.77
C THR A 118 -23.77 -6.36 -5.55
N PRO A 119 -22.74 -5.53 -5.28
CA PRO A 119 -22.58 -4.25 -5.94
C PRO A 119 -22.15 -4.42 -7.41
N ASP A 120 -22.56 -3.47 -8.25
CA ASP A 120 -21.95 -3.28 -9.57
C ASP A 120 -20.61 -2.54 -9.39
N LYS A 121 -19.52 -3.32 -9.36
CA LYS A 121 -18.16 -2.78 -9.19
C LYS A 121 -17.73 -1.88 -10.35
N HIS A 122 -18.26 -2.08 -11.56
CA HIS A 122 -17.99 -1.20 -12.69
C HIS A 122 -18.64 0.17 -12.48
N ARG A 123 -19.90 0.20 -12.04
CA ARG A 123 -20.59 1.43 -11.64
C ARG A 123 -19.85 2.16 -10.52
N GLU A 124 -19.41 1.44 -9.49
CA GLU A 124 -18.62 2.04 -8.40
C GLU A 124 -17.30 2.61 -8.90
N ALA A 125 -16.58 1.89 -9.77
CA ALA A 125 -15.31 2.34 -10.32
C ALA A 125 -15.46 3.66 -11.09
N LEU A 126 -16.46 3.74 -11.98
CA LEU A 126 -16.76 4.96 -12.73
C LEU A 126 -17.28 6.09 -11.83
N GLY A 127 -18.24 5.80 -10.96
CA GLY A 127 -18.87 6.81 -10.10
C GLY A 127 -17.91 7.41 -9.08
N VAL A 128 -17.06 6.59 -8.46
CA VAL A 128 -16.20 6.99 -7.34
C VAL A 128 -14.79 7.38 -7.79
N PHE A 129 -14.19 6.64 -8.72
CA PHE A 129 -12.81 6.85 -9.17
C PHE A 129 -12.70 7.53 -10.55
N GLY A 130 -13.83 7.77 -11.21
CA GLY A 130 -13.89 8.43 -12.53
C GLY A 130 -13.48 7.54 -13.70
N ALA A 131 -13.01 6.32 -13.46
CA ALA A 131 -12.60 5.37 -14.48
C ALA A 131 -12.63 3.93 -13.93
N ASP A 132 -12.93 2.96 -14.79
CA ASP A 132 -12.72 1.53 -14.51
C ASP A 132 -11.40 1.07 -15.16
N ASP A 133 -10.29 1.59 -14.63
CA ASP A 133 -8.93 1.28 -15.06
C ASP A 133 -8.13 0.68 -13.88
N MET A 134 -7.63 -0.55 -14.05
CA MET A 134 -6.84 -1.26 -13.02
C MET A 134 -5.52 -0.57 -12.67
N ALA A 135 -5.03 0.40 -13.46
CA ALA A 135 -3.91 1.26 -13.07
C ALA A 135 -4.26 2.18 -11.89
N HIS A 136 -5.56 2.45 -11.64
CA HIS A 136 -6.01 3.17 -10.47
C HIS A 136 -5.98 2.25 -9.24
N ALA A 137 -5.20 2.60 -8.21
CA ALA A 137 -5.03 1.74 -7.02
C ALA A 137 -6.36 1.39 -6.31
N GLY A 138 -7.29 2.35 -6.23
CA GLY A 138 -8.66 2.13 -5.72
C GLY A 138 -9.46 1.09 -6.52
N VAL A 139 -9.50 1.22 -7.86
CA VAL A 139 -10.18 0.31 -8.78
C VAL A 139 -9.55 -1.09 -8.74
N ASN A 140 -8.22 -1.16 -8.77
CA ASN A 140 -7.51 -2.43 -8.65
C ASN A 140 -7.89 -3.19 -7.37
N TYR A 141 -7.97 -2.48 -6.24
CA TYR A 141 -8.44 -3.09 -4.99
C TYR A 141 -9.90 -3.54 -5.11
N LEU A 142 -10.77 -2.70 -5.65
CA LEU A 142 -12.20 -3.00 -5.79
C LEU A 142 -12.43 -4.31 -6.55
N HIS A 143 -11.73 -4.52 -7.67
CA HIS A 143 -11.92 -5.71 -8.50
C HIS A 143 -11.15 -6.93 -8.00
N ASN A 144 -9.91 -6.74 -7.52
CA ASN A 144 -8.99 -7.86 -7.26
C ASN A 144 -8.82 -8.22 -5.78
N LYS A 145 -9.33 -7.40 -4.85
CA LYS A 145 -9.18 -7.63 -3.40
C LYS A 145 -10.49 -7.58 -2.63
N ALA A 146 -11.40 -6.66 -2.96
CA ALA A 146 -12.66 -6.54 -2.23
C ALA A 146 -13.55 -7.77 -2.44
N GLY A 147 -14.25 -8.18 -1.39
CA GLY A 147 -15.30 -9.19 -1.38
C GLY A 147 -16.39 -8.93 -2.43
N LYS A 148 -17.18 -9.96 -2.72
CA LYS A 148 -18.20 -9.92 -3.77
C LYS A 148 -19.56 -9.42 -3.28
N VAL A 149 -19.80 -9.52 -1.97
CA VAL A 149 -21.08 -9.13 -1.36
C VAL A 149 -20.78 -8.04 -0.33
N TYR A 150 -21.57 -6.98 -0.33
CA TYR A 150 -21.50 -5.93 0.68
C TYR A 150 -22.59 -6.15 1.73
N LEU A 151 -22.21 -5.93 2.99
CA LEU A 151 -23.10 -5.91 4.13
C LEU A 151 -23.20 -4.48 4.66
N GLY A 152 -24.42 -4.05 4.93
CA GLY A 152 -24.72 -2.72 5.49
C GLY A 152 -25.37 -2.84 6.86
N GLY A 153 -25.14 -1.85 7.71
CA GLY A 153 -25.81 -1.76 9.00
C GLY A 153 -25.04 -1.03 10.11
N PRO A 154 -25.72 -0.73 11.22
CA PRO A 154 -25.15 0.01 12.33
C PRO A 154 -24.10 -0.80 13.09
N VAL A 155 -23.08 -0.12 13.58
CA VAL A 155 -21.96 -0.68 14.34
C VAL A 155 -22.06 -0.27 15.81
N THR A 156 -21.82 -1.23 16.70
CA THR A 156 -21.65 -1.01 18.14
C THR A 156 -20.19 -1.28 18.50
N GLY A 157 -19.44 -0.23 18.83
CA GLY A 157 -18.02 -0.33 19.16
C GLY A 157 -17.80 -0.88 20.57
N LEU A 158 -16.99 -1.93 20.70
CA LEU A 158 -16.68 -2.55 22.00
C LEU A 158 -15.31 -2.11 22.51
N GLN A 159 -14.33 -2.00 21.62
CA GLN A 159 -12.99 -1.54 21.94
C GLN A 159 -12.25 -1.08 20.67
N PRO A 160 -11.29 -0.14 20.80
CA PRO A 160 -10.50 0.31 19.65
C PRO A 160 -9.56 -0.79 19.16
N PRO A 161 -9.17 -0.78 17.87
CA PRO A 161 -8.03 -1.55 17.39
C PRO A 161 -6.77 -1.22 18.19
N VAL A 162 -5.97 -2.23 18.51
CA VAL A 162 -4.75 -2.03 19.30
C VAL A 162 -3.63 -1.56 18.38
N HIS A 163 -3.03 -0.42 18.73
CA HIS A 163 -1.82 0.09 18.08
C HIS A 163 -0.66 0.10 19.08
N TYR A 164 0.42 -0.60 18.76
CA TYR A 164 1.64 -0.61 19.57
C TYR A 164 2.65 0.46 19.12
N ASP A 165 2.52 0.95 17.90
CA ASP A 165 3.40 1.93 17.28
C ASP A 165 2.94 3.37 17.55
N PHE A 166 3.89 4.22 17.93
CA PHE A 166 3.71 5.68 18.06
C PHE A 166 2.46 6.11 18.84
N ARG A 167 2.08 5.37 19.90
CA ARG A 167 0.84 5.60 20.67
C ARG A 167 0.65 7.06 21.09
N GLY A 168 1.70 7.73 21.54
CA GLY A 168 1.66 9.15 21.93
C GLY A 168 1.48 10.15 20.78
N ARG A 169 1.31 9.67 19.54
CA ARG A 169 1.02 10.46 18.33
C ARG A 169 -0.32 10.08 17.71
N ARG A 170 -1.08 9.15 18.29
CA ARG A 170 -2.38 8.73 17.75
C ARG A 170 -3.46 9.34 18.63
N ASP A 171 -4.22 10.27 18.07
CA ASP A 171 -5.28 10.94 18.80
C ASP A 171 -6.60 10.72 18.06
N THR A 172 -7.64 10.35 18.80
CA THR A 172 -9.02 10.36 18.34
C THR A 172 -9.51 11.79 18.08
N PRO A 173 -10.61 11.97 17.33
CA PRO A 173 -11.25 13.27 17.19
C PRO A 173 -11.48 14.01 18.51
N ASN A 174 -11.94 13.31 19.54
CA ASN A 174 -12.25 13.92 20.84
C ASN A 174 -11.00 14.23 21.67
N GLU A 175 -9.93 13.45 21.57
CA GLU A 175 -8.63 13.77 22.16
C GLU A 175 -8.02 15.02 21.52
N LEU A 176 -8.04 15.15 20.19
CA LEU A 176 -7.57 16.37 19.51
C LEU A 176 -8.40 17.60 19.89
N ARG A 177 -9.73 17.49 19.89
CA ARG A 177 -10.61 18.58 20.32
C ARG A 177 -10.31 18.99 21.77
N ALA A 178 -10.07 18.03 22.66
CA ALA A 178 -9.68 18.31 24.04
C ALA A 178 -8.31 18.99 24.13
N PHE A 179 -7.34 18.52 23.36
CA PHE A 179 -6.02 19.14 23.24
C PHE A 179 -6.13 20.59 22.75
N PHE A 180 -6.87 20.86 21.68
CA PHE A 180 -7.06 22.22 21.15
C PHE A 180 -7.70 23.15 22.18
N ARG A 181 -8.73 22.68 22.92
CA ARG A 181 -9.32 23.45 24.03
C ARG A 181 -8.28 23.76 25.11
N LYS A 182 -7.50 22.75 25.53
CA LYS A 182 -6.46 22.89 26.56
C LYS A 182 -5.37 23.89 26.15
N MET A 183 -4.98 23.88 24.87
CA MET A 183 -3.95 24.77 24.31
C MET A 183 -4.48 26.14 23.90
N GLY A 184 -5.80 26.38 23.99
CA GLY A 184 -6.43 27.62 23.54
C GLY A 184 -6.48 27.80 22.02
N TRP A 185 -6.30 26.74 21.24
CA TRP A 185 -6.32 26.79 19.78
C TRP A 185 -7.76 26.94 19.27
N GLN A 186 -8.03 27.99 18.50
CA GLN A 186 -9.36 28.28 17.92
C GLN A 186 -9.38 28.19 16.38
N ARG A 187 -8.24 28.43 15.74
CA ARG A 187 -8.05 28.25 14.30
C ARG A 187 -6.95 27.22 14.13
N ILE A 188 -7.30 26.12 13.48
CA ILE A 188 -6.42 24.99 13.22
C ILE A 188 -6.50 24.65 11.73
N VAL A 189 -5.35 24.65 11.07
CA VAL A 189 -5.17 24.21 9.68
C VAL A 189 -4.56 22.81 9.67
N GLY A 190 -5.19 21.90 8.93
CA GLY A 190 -4.71 20.53 8.75
C GLY A 190 -3.86 20.37 7.50
N PHE A 191 -2.78 19.61 7.63
CA PHE A 191 -1.98 19.15 6.51
C PHE A 191 -2.07 17.62 6.37
N GLN A 192 -2.68 17.17 5.27
CA GLN A 192 -2.70 15.76 4.86
C GLN A 192 -1.39 15.40 4.18
N THR A 193 -0.80 14.26 4.54
CA THR A 193 0.26 13.66 3.73
C THR A 193 0.31 12.14 3.88
N ARG A 194 0.78 11.48 2.83
CA ARG A 194 1.20 10.07 2.80
C ARG A 194 2.69 9.92 2.45
N ASN A 195 3.40 11.03 2.30
CA ASN A 195 4.80 11.11 1.88
C ASN A 195 5.67 11.77 2.96
N PRO A 196 6.98 11.47 3.02
CA PRO A 196 7.94 12.20 3.84
C PRO A 196 7.86 13.72 3.63
N LEU A 197 8.10 14.49 4.70
CA LEU A 197 8.12 15.95 4.62
C LEU A 197 9.52 16.44 4.28
N HIS A 198 9.60 17.11 3.13
CA HIS A 198 10.78 17.87 2.69
C HIS A 198 10.60 19.37 2.96
N ARG A 199 11.62 20.19 2.68
CA ARG A 199 11.60 21.63 2.99
C ARG A 199 10.46 22.37 2.32
N ALA A 200 10.17 22.07 1.05
CA ALA A 200 9.03 22.65 0.34
C ALA A 200 7.68 22.47 1.09
N HIS A 201 7.47 21.31 1.72
CA HIS A 201 6.25 21.03 2.49
C HIS A 201 6.22 21.79 3.81
N GLN A 202 7.40 21.98 4.44
CA GLN A 202 7.50 22.75 5.67
C GLN A 202 7.22 24.24 5.42
N GLU A 203 7.86 24.83 4.41
CA GLU A 203 7.61 26.22 4.01
C GLU A 203 6.15 26.44 3.62
N LEU A 204 5.58 25.50 2.87
CA LEU A 204 4.17 25.53 2.52
C LEU A 204 3.28 25.60 3.77
N THR A 205 3.40 24.61 4.65
CA THR A 205 2.49 24.48 5.79
C THR A 205 2.64 25.66 6.75
N PHE A 206 3.84 26.20 6.86
CA PHE A 206 4.11 27.44 7.59
C PHE A 206 3.40 28.65 6.97
N ARG A 207 3.49 28.81 5.64
CA ARG A 207 2.80 29.87 4.91
C ARG A 207 1.28 29.74 5.03
N ALA A 208 0.73 28.55 4.84
CA ALA A 208 -0.69 28.26 4.99
C ALA A 208 -1.21 28.58 6.40
N ALA A 209 -0.47 28.18 7.44
CA ALA A 209 -0.80 28.52 8.83
C ALA A 209 -0.77 30.03 9.08
N ARG A 210 0.23 30.74 8.53
CA ARG A 210 0.36 32.20 8.68
C ARG A 210 -0.77 32.95 7.97
N GLU A 211 -1.07 32.61 6.72
CA GLU A 211 -2.15 33.22 5.94
C GLU A 211 -3.52 32.96 6.55
N ALA A 212 -3.74 31.74 7.04
CA ALA A 212 -4.97 31.38 7.76
C ALA A 212 -4.98 31.89 9.22
N GLN A 213 -3.92 32.54 9.70
CA GLN A 213 -3.74 32.93 11.11
C GLN A 213 -4.16 31.80 12.07
N ALA A 214 -3.67 30.60 11.79
CA ALA A 214 -4.08 29.35 12.42
C ALA A 214 -2.87 28.57 12.94
N ASN A 215 -3.10 27.73 13.94
CA ASN A 215 -2.14 26.71 14.36
C ASN A 215 -2.12 25.55 13.35
N LEU A 216 -0.99 24.86 13.25
CA LEU A 216 -0.80 23.78 12.30
C LEU A 216 -0.96 22.41 12.96
N LEU A 217 -1.83 21.57 12.38
CA LEU A 217 -1.82 20.14 12.62
C LEU A 217 -1.23 19.41 11.41
N ILE A 218 -0.05 18.83 11.59
CA ILE A 218 0.53 17.87 10.65
C ILE A 218 -0.20 16.55 10.91
N HIS A 219 -1.05 16.12 9.98
CA HIS A 219 -1.99 15.02 10.18
C HIS A 219 -1.77 13.89 9.15
N PRO A 220 -0.61 13.21 9.14
CA PRO A 220 -0.29 12.19 8.16
C PRO A 220 -1.15 10.94 8.28
N VAL A 221 -1.37 10.27 7.15
CA VAL A 221 -2.02 8.95 7.14
C VAL A 221 -1.02 7.84 7.44
N VAL A 222 -1.39 6.95 8.36
CA VAL A 222 -0.60 5.76 8.76
C VAL A 222 -1.32 4.44 8.57
N GLY A 223 -2.58 4.47 8.11
CA GLY A 223 -3.29 3.28 7.64
C GLY A 223 -2.79 2.83 6.26
N MET A 224 -3.71 2.49 5.36
CA MET A 224 -3.33 2.13 3.98
C MET A 224 -3.09 3.39 3.12
N THR A 225 -2.00 3.42 2.38
CA THR A 225 -1.66 4.49 1.42
C THR A 225 -1.53 3.91 0.00
N ARG A 226 -0.90 4.63 -0.92
CA ARG A 226 -0.68 4.13 -2.27
C ARG A 226 0.36 2.99 -2.26
N PRO A 227 0.15 1.90 -3.02
CA PRO A 227 1.18 0.89 -3.25
C PRO A 227 2.50 1.51 -3.73
N GLY A 228 3.62 1.06 -3.15
CA GLY A 228 4.96 1.58 -3.44
C GLY A 228 5.33 2.87 -2.69
N ASP A 229 4.44 3.42 -1.85
CA ASP A 229 4.84 4.49 -0.93
C ASP A 229 5.82 3.99 0.13
N VAL A 230 6.63 4.91 0.66
CA VAL A 230 7.49 4.64 1.82
C VAL A 230 6.62 4.17 2.99
N ASP A 231 7.07 3.13 3.70
CA ASP A 231 6.34 2.56 4.84
C ASP A 231 6.08 3.62 5.92
N HIS A 232 4.99 3.44 6.68
CA HIS A 232 4.57 4.47 7.62
C HIS A 232 5.55 4.64 8.79
N PHE A 233 6.30 3.61 9.20
CA PHE A 233 7.29 3.78 10.27
C PHE A 233 8.41 4.72 9.85
N THR A 234 8.92 4.55 8.63
CA THR A 234 9.92 5.46 8.05
C THR A 234 9.35 6.85 7.89
N ARG A 235 8.11 6.99 7.41
CA ARG A 235 7.46 8.30 7.28
C ARG A 235 7.27 8.99 8.62
N VAL A 236 6.84 8.27 9.66
CA VAL A 236 6.67 8.84 11.00
C VAL A 236 8.01 9.30 11.58
N ARG A 237 9.08 8.50 11.44
CA ARG A 237 10.44 8.96 11.82
C ARG A 237 10.86 10.21 11.03
N CYS A 238 10.51 10.31 9.76
CA CYS A 238 10.74 11.53 8.97
C CYS A 238 9.95 12.72 9.54
N TYR A 239 8.68 12.53 9.91
CA TYR A 239 7.86 13.60 10.50
C TYR A 239 8.43 14.07 11.84
N GLU A 240 8.86 13.14 12.69
CA GLU A 240 9.52 13.45 13.96
C GLU A 240 10.86 14.18 13.75
N ALA A 241 11.60 13.85 12.69
CA ALA A 241 12.84 14.56 12.33
C ALA A 241 12.58 16.00 11.83
N VAL A 242 11.45 16.26 11.16
CA VAL A 242 11.07 17.62 10.73
C VAL A 242 10.41 18.43 11.83
N LEU A 243 9.71 17.80 12.78
CA LEU A 243 8.91 18.50 13.79
C LEU A 243 9.69 19.59 14.56
N PRO A 244 10.97 19.41 14.98
CA PRO A 244 11.77 20.45 15.61
C PRO A 244 12.06 21.68 14.74
N LYS A 245 11.83 21.60 13.43
CA LYS A 245 11.97 22.72 12.49
C LYS A 245 10.72 23.61 12.48
N TYR A 246 9.66 23.25 13.19
CA TYR A 246 8.47 24.09 13.38
C TYR A 246 8.45 24.73 14.78
N PRO A 247 7.74 25.87 14.97
CA PRO A 247 7.49 26.41 16.31
C PRO A 247 6.62 25.45 17.12
N ALA A 248 7.16 24.98 18.25
CA ALA A 248 6.51 23.97 19.09
C ALA A 248 5.17 24.44 19.70
N ALA A 249 5.00 25.76 19.91
CA ALA A 249 3.78 26.31 20.51
C ALA A 249 2.56 26.30 19.57
N THR A 250 2.79 26.28 18.25
CA THR A 250 1.75 26.45 17.23
C THR A 250 1.66 25.29 16.25
N THR A 251 2.38 24.19 16.51
CA THR A 251 2.43 23.03 15.63
C THR A 251 2.27 21.74 16.41
N HIS A 252 1.43 20.84 15.93
CA HIS A 252 1.21 19.52 16.50
C HIS A 252 1.26 18.44 15.42
N LEU A 253 1.69 17.24 15.80
CA LEU A 253 1.75 16.05 14.94
C LEU A 253 0.83 14.98 15.54
N SER A 254 -0.16 14.57 14.76
CA SER A 254 -1.06 13.46 15.11
C SER A 254 -1.27 12.55 13.91
N LEU A 255 -1.36 11.24 14.12
CA LEU A 255 -1.40 10.22 13.08
C LEU A 255 -2.84 9.79 12.81
N LEU A 256 -3.24 9.78 11.54
CA LEU A 256 -4.57 9.38 11.11
C LEU A 256 -4.57 7.94 10.60
N ASN A 257 -5.35 7.05 11.20
CA ASN A 257 -5.49 5.66 10.78
C ASN A 257 -6.47 5.48 9.60
N LEU A 258 -6.31 6.29 8.55
CA LEU A 258 -7.15 6.22 7.35
C LEU A 258 -6.61 5.20 6.34
N ALA A 259 -7.50 4.44 5.71
CA ALA A 259 -7.19 3.73 4.48
C ALA A 259 -7.52 4.62 3.27
N MET A 260 -6.51 5.19 2.62
CA MET A 260 -6.69 6.00 1.42
C MET A 260 -7.17 5.14 0.25
N ARG A 261 -8.01 5.73 -0.61
CA ARG A 261 -8.54 5.09 -1.83
C ARG A 261 -7.84 5.57 -3.10
N MET A 262 -7.04 6.63 -2.97
CA MET A 262 -6.50 7.40 -4.08
C MET A 262 -7.60 7.99 -4.99
N GLY A 263 -8.76 8.33 -4.43
CA GLY A 263 -9.95 8.81 -5.14
C GLY A 263 -9.94 10.32 -5.43
N GLY A 264 -8.75 10.92 -5.56
CA GLY A 264 -8.56 12.30 -6.02
C GLY A 264 -9.55 13.31 -5.41
N PRO A 265 -10.40 13.97 -6.22
CA PRO A 265 -11.36 14.96 -5.74
C PRO A 265 -12.33 14.46 -4.66
N ARG A 266 -12.96 13.30 -4.85
CA ARG A 266 -13.92 12.75 -3.87
C ARG A 266 -13.23 12.46 -2.53
N GLU A 267 -12.00 11.94 -2.58
CA GLU A 267 -11.19 11.70 -1.40
C GLU A 267 -10.69 13.01 -0.74
N ALA A 268 -10.44 14.08 -1.49
CA ALA A 268 -10.13 15.39 -0.92
C ALA A 268 -11.31 15.95 -0.11
N LEU A 269 -12.54 15.81 -0.62
CA LEU A 269 -13.75 16.19 0.10
C LEU A 269 -13.96 15.31 1.34
N TRP A 270 -13.69 14.02 1.23
CA TRP A 270 -13.72 13.09 2.35
C TRP A 270 -12.71 13.48 3.45
N HIS A 271 -11.47 13.79 3.06
CA HIS A 271 -10.45 14.28 3.98
C HIS A 271 -10.89 15.56 4.72
N ALA A 272 -11.55 16.49 4.02
CA ALA A 272 -12.05 17.71 4.64
C ALA A 272 -13.10 17.41 5.71
N ILE A 273 -14.04 16.50 5.43
CA ILE A 273 -15.05 16.01 6.39
C ILE A 273 -14.37 15.35 7.61
N ILE A 274 -13.42 14.44 7.38
CA ILE A 274 -12.66 13.78 8.45
C ILE A 274 -11.95 14.83 9.32
N ARG A 275 -11.30 15.83 8.72
CA ARG A 275 -10.53 16.83 9.47
C ARG A 275 -11.43 17.76 10.25
N ARG A 276 -12.58 18.14 9.70
CA ARG A 276 -13.64 18.82 10.45
C ARG A 276 -14.07 17.98 11.66
N ASN A 277 -14.26 16.67 11.50
CA ASN A 277 -14.61 15.78 12.60
C ASN A 277 -13.51 15.75 13.68
N HIS A 278 -12.24 15.89 13.32
CA HIS A 278 -11.12 16.06 14.25
C HIS A 278 -10.97 17.49 14.83
N GLY A 279 -11.90 18.39 14.55
CA GLY A 279 -11.95 19.74 15.13
C GLY A 279 -11.16 20.80 14.36
N LEU A 280 -10.81 20.54 13.10
CA LEU A 280 -10.10 21.52 12.28
C LEU A 280 -11.06 22.52 11.65
N THR A 281 -10.53 23.72 11.45
CA THR A 281 -11.26 24.86 10.86
C THR A 281 -10.83 25.15 9.42
N HIS A 282 -9.61 24.77 9.08
CA HIS A 282 -9.01 24.98 7.77
C HIS A 282 -8.35 23.67 7.31
N PHE A 283 -8.30 23.42 6.01
CA PHE A 283 -7.64 22.25 5.46
C PHE A 283 -6.87 22.58 4.18
N ILE A 284 -5.59 22.19 4.15
CA ILE A 284 -4.73 22.40 2.99
C ILE A 284 -5.07 21.37 1.93
N ILE A 285 -5.34 21.83 0.71
CA ILE A 285 -5.59 20.95 -0.44
C ILE A 285 -4.54 21.23 -1.51
N GLY A 286 -3.75 20.19 -1.79
CA GLY A 286 -2.64 20.14 -2.72
C GLY A 286 -3.01 20.27 -4.19
N ARG A 287 -1.97 20.33 -5.04
CA ARG A 287 -2.05 19.91 -6.44
C ARG A 287 -2.15 18.38 -6.46
N ASP A 288 -3.00 17.81 -7.31
CA ASP A 288 -3.19 16.35 -7.45
C ASP A 288 -3.46 15.65 -6.09
N HIS A 289 -4.26 16.31 -5.23
CA HIS A 289 -4.52 15.85 -3.87
C HIS A 289 -5.20 14.48 -3.88
N ALA A 290 -4.60 13.51 -3.18
CA ALA A 290 -5.03 12.10 -3.18
C ALA A 290 -5.07 11.45 -4.59
N GLY A 291 -4.30 11.96 -5.54
CA GLY A 291 -4.20 11.39 -6.89
C GLY A 291 -3.32 10.12 -6.97
N PRO A 292 -3.72 9.12 -7.79
CA PRO A 292 -2.94 7.92 -8.08
C PRO A 292 -1.94 8.15 -9.23
N GLY A 293 -1.86 9.35 -9.79
CA GLY A 293 -0.98 9.67 -10.92
C GLY A 293 -1.62 9.30 -12.26
N LYS A 294 -0.95 8.45 -13.05
CA LYS A 294 -1.29 8.20 -14.45
C LYS A 294 -2.05 6.89 -14.68
N ASN A 295 -2.95 6.91 -15.66
CA ASN A 295 -3.73 5.78 -16.14
C ASN A 295 -2.93 4.88 -17.09
N SER A 296 -3.56 3.82 -17.60
CA SER A 296 -2.97 2.86 -18.54
C SER A 296 -2.51 3.47 -19.87
N GLN A 297 -3.03 4.65 -20.23
CA GLN A 297 -2.66 5.41 -21.43
C GLN A 297 -1.58 6.47 -21.18
N GLY A 298 -1.12 6.62 -19.93
CA GLY A 298 -0.07 7.58 -19.55
C GLY A 298 -0.57 9.01 -19.24
N GLU A 299 -1.89 9.20 -19.15
CA GLU A 299 -2.57 10.45 -18.81
C GLU A 299 -2.90 10.51 -17.32
N ASN A 300 -3.02 11.69 -16.72
CA ASN A 300 -3.38 11.78 -15.30
C ASN A 300 -4.85 11.40 -15.08
N PHE A 301 -5.14 10.64 -14.02
CA PHE A 301 -6.52 10.28 -13.64
C PHE A 301 -7.39 11.49 -13.30
N TYR A 302 -6.80 12.52 -12.70
CA TYR A 302 -7.49 13.73 -12.29
C TYR A 302 -6.71 14.96 -12.74
N GLY A 303 -7.42 16.05 -12.99
CA GLY A 303 -6.81 17.35 -13.21
C GLY A 303 -6.08 17.85 -11.96
N PRO A 304 -5.02 18.66 -12.13
CA PRO A 304 -4.15 19.07 -11.03
C PRO A 304 -4.86 19.83 -9.90
N TYR A 305 -6.02 20.44 -10.17
CA TYR A 305 -6.77 21.27 -9.21
C TYR A 305 -8.22 20.82 -9.01
N ASP A 306 -8.63 19.68 -9.57
CA ASP A 306 -10.01 19.18 -9.48
C ASP A 306 -10.44 18.97 -8.03
N ALA A 307 -9.52 18.47 -7.20
CA ALA A 307 -9.73 18.32 -5.77
C ALA A 307 -10.00 19.66 -5.06
N GLN A 308 -9.24 20.71 -5.39
CA GLN A 308 -9.46 22.03 -4.79
C GLN A 308 -10.83 22.57 -5.18
N ASN A 309 -11.19 22.44 -6.46
CA ASN A 309 -12.47 22.92 -6.99
C ASN A 309 -13.66 22.20 -6.33
N LEU A 310 -13.59 20.87 -6.19
CA LEU A 310 -14.68 20.10 -5.60
C LEU A 310 -14.87 20.44 -4.12
N VAL A 311 -13.80 20.51 -3.32
CA VAL A 311 -13.97 20.83 -1.90
C VAL A 311 -14.42 22.28 -1.72
N LYS A 312 -13.90 23.22 -2.53
CA LYS A 312 -14.33 24.62 -2.48
C LYS A 312 -15.82 24.77 -2.78
N LYS A 313 -16.37 23.98 -3.72
CA LYS A 313 -17.81 23.94 -4.02
C LYS A 313 -18.67 23.57 -2.80
N HIS A 314 -18.16 22.70 -1.93
CA HIS A 314 -18.90 22.17 -0.77
C HIS A 314 -18.45 22.74 0.57
N GLN A 315 -17.46 23.65 0.61
CA GLN A 315 -16.81 24.08 1.85
C GLN A 315 -17.78 24.66 2.90
N ASP A 316 -18.82 25.37 2.45
CA ASP A 316 -19.82 25.99 3.31
C ASP A 316 -20.75 24.93 3.92
N GLU A 317 -21.12 23.92 3.12
CA GLU A 317 -21.93 22.77 3.55
C GLU A 317 -21.21 21.92 4.58
N ILE A 318 -19.90 21.66 4.39
CA ILE A 318 -19.11 20.87 5.33
C ILE A 318 -18.63 21.69 6.53
N GLY A 319 -18.51 23.02 6.42
CA GLY A 319 -18.05 23.89 7.51
C GLY A 319 -16.54 23.85 7.78
N ILE A 320 -15.71 23.68 6.73
CA ILE A 320 -14.24 23.77 6.83
C ILE A 320 -13.69 24.59 5.67
N THR A 321 -12.82 25.56 5.96
CA THR A 321 -12.27 26.47 4.96
C THR A 321 -11.11 25.83 4.22
N VAL A 322 -11.14 25.85 2.88
CA VAL A 322 -10.02 25.35 2.07
C VAL A 322 -8.88 26.37 2.05
N VAL A 323 -7.67 25.91 2.32
CA VAL A 323 -6.43 26.67 2.10
C VAL A 323 -5.75 26.09 0.86
N PRO A 324 -5.87 26.73 -0.31
CA PRO A 324 -5.33 26.19 -1.54
C PRO A 324 -3.81 26.13 -1.49
N PHE A 325 -3.26 25.00 -1.92
CA PHE A 325 -1.83 24.82 -2.11
C PHE A 325 -1.38 25.45 -3.42
N ARG A 326 -0.29 26.21 -3.34
CA ARG A 326 0.55 26.57 -4.50
C ARG A 326 1.85 25.78 -4.42
N GLN A 327 2.33 25.29 -5.56
CA GLN A 327 3.57 24.53 -5.61
C GLN A 327 4.73 25.43 -5.16
N MET A 328 5.46 25.01 -4.12
CA MET A 328 6.64 25.72 -3.63
C MET A 328 7.89 25.23 -4.35
N VAL A 329 8.69 26.15 -4.88
CA VAL A 329 9.92 25.86 -5.60
C VAL A 329 11.10 26.61 -4.97
N TYR A 330 12.31 26.06 -5.08
CA TYR A 330 13.51 26.70 -4.54
C TYR A 330 14.13 27.62 -5.59
N VAL A 331 14.33 28.88 -5.24
CA VAL A 331 14.95 29.89 -6.11
C VAL A 331 16.41 30.03 -5.71
N GLN A 332 17.32 29.61 -6.59
CA GLN A 332 18.75 29.46 -6.28
C GLN A 332 19.39 30.78 -5.88
N GLU A 333 19.13 31.85 -6.62
CA GLU A 333 19.74 33.18 -6.41
C GLU A 333 19.27 33.83 -5.11
N LYS A 334 18.10 33.45 -4.61
CA LYS A 334 17.51 33.97 -3.37
C LYS A 334 17.76 33.07 -2.16
N ALA A 335 18.22 31.84 -2.39
CA ALA A 335 18.35 30.78 -1.39
C ALA A 335 17.07 30.58 -0.55
N GLN A 336 15.91 30.71 -1.19
CA GLN A 336 14.60 30.72 -0.54
C GLN A 336 13.54 30.02 -1.39
N TYR A 337 12.44 29.64 -0.73
CA TYR A 337 11.28 29.02 -1.35
C TYR A 337 10.23 30.06 -1.75
N PHE A 338 9.71 29.93 -2.96
CA PHE A 338 8.64 30.77 -3.52
C PHE A 338 7.50 29.90 -4.04
N PRO A 339 6.24 30.36 -3.99
CA PRO A 339 5.21 29.80 -4.86
C PRO A 339 5.64 29.93 -6.32
N GLU A 340 5.32 28.93 -7.11
CA GLU A 340 5.66 28.85 -8.53
C GLU A 340 5.17 30.08 -9.34
N ASP A 341 4.03 30.67 -8.95
CA ASP A 341 3.44 31.88 -9.57
C ASP A 341 4.02 33.21 -9.04
N GLU A 342 4.89 33.16 -8.03
CA GLU A 342 5.54 34.33 -7.41
C GLU A 342 7.07 34.34 -7.64
N VAL A 343 7.58 33.44 -8.49
CA VAL A 343 9.01 33.37 -8.82
C VAL A 343 9.43 34.62 -9.62
N PRO A 344 10.50 35.34 -9.22
CA PRO A 344 11.01 36.46 -10.00
C PRO A 344 11.41 36.06 -11.43
N GLU A 345 11.07 36.90 -12.40
CA GLU A 345 11.41 36.65 -13.81
C GLU A 345 12.93 36.47 -13.99
N GLY A 346 13.32 35.44 -14.74
CA GLY A 346 14.72 35.09 -15.00
C GLY A 346 15.45 34.37 -13.86
N ALA A 347 14.78 34.06 -12.74
CA ALA A 347 15.40 33.33 -11.63
C ALA A 347 15.49 31.81 -11.88
N THR A 348 16.53 31.18 -11.34
CA THR A 348 16.77 29.74 -11.49
C THR A 348 15.97 28.95 -10.46
N VAL A 349 15.00 28.18 -10.98
CA VAL A 349 14.19 27.28 -10.18
C VAL A 349 14.83 25.90 -10.08
N LEU A 350 15.09 25.44 -8.86
CA LEU A 350 15.53 24.08 -8.59
C LEU A 350 14.37 23.24 -8.02
N ASN A 351 14.21 22.03 -8.55
CA ASN A 351 13.22 21.06 -8.09
C ASN A 351 13.77 19.63 -8.23
N ILE A 352 13.40 18.75 -7.31
CA ILE A 352 13.69 17.32 -7.40
C ILE A 352 12.35 16.57 -7.39
N SER A 353 12.09 15.83 -8.46
CA SER A 353 10.90 14.98 -8.55
C SER A 353 11.01 13.78 -7.60
N GLY A 354 9.88 13.16 -7.24
CA GLY A 354 9.89 11.93 -6.45
C GLY A 354 10.66 10.78 -7.12
N THR A 355 10.67 10.73 -8.47
CA THR A 355 11.46 9.75 -9.24
C THR A 355 12.96 10.01 -9.10
N GLU A 356 13.38 11.28 -9.17
CA GLU A 356 14.79 11.65 -8.99
C GLU A 356 15.25 11.44 -7.54
N LEU A 357 14.42 11.75 -6.54
CA LEU A 357 14.71 11.42 -5.14
C LEU A 357 14.95 9.92 -4.95
N ARG A 358 14.05 9.08 -5.49
CA ARG A 358 14.21 7.62 -5.44
C ARG A 358 15.48 7.15 -6.13
N ARG A 359 15.83 7.75 -7.27
CA ARG A 359 17.09 7.47 -7.98
C ARG A 359 18.30 7.78 -7.09
N ARG A 360 18.34 8.98 -6.49
CA ARG A 360 19.45 9.39 -5.61
C ARG A 360 19.58 8.51 -4.36
N LEU A 361 18.47 8.11 -3.74
CA LEU A 361 18.49 7.16 -2.62
C LEU A 361 19.09 5.82 -3.06
N ARG A 362 18.60 5.27 -4.18
CA ARG A 362 19.03 3.98 -4.72
C ARG A 362 20.50 3.96 -5.17
N GLU A 363 20.98 5.06 -5.75
CA GLU A 363 22.35 5.16 -6.25
C GLU A 363 23.34 5.73 -5.22
N GLY A 364 22.89 6.00 -3.98
CA GLY A 364 23.75 6.56 -2.93
C GLY A 364 24.17 8.01 -3.19
N LEU A 365 23.57 8.68 -4.18
CA LEU A 365 23.90 10.05 -4.53
C LEU A 365 23.47 11.02 -3.44
N GLU A 366 24.22 12.11 -3.30
CA GLU A 366 23.89 13.20 -2.37
C GLU A 366 22.50 13.75 -2.67
N ILE A 367 21.70 13.98 -1.62
CA ILE A 367 20.41 14.66 -1.72
C ILE A 367 20.65 16.07 -1.19
N PRO A 368 20.47 17.12 -2.02
CA PRO A 368 20.84 18.47 -1.62
C PRO A 368 20.08 18.95 -0.39
N ASP A 369 20.78 19.62 0.51
CA ASP A 369 20.20 20.19 1.72
C ASP A 369 19.12 21.21 1.44
N TRP A 370 19.16 21.90 0.29
CA TRP A 370 18.08 22.82 -0.08
C TRP A 370 16.77 22.07 -0.33
N PHE A 371 16.78 20.80 -0.75
CA PHE A 371 15.59 20.00 -1.04
C PHE A 371 14.98 19.39 0.23
N SER A 372 15.80 18.70 1.03
CA SER A 372 15.36 17.99 2.23
C SER A 372 16.31 18.22 3.39
N PHE A 373 15.80 18.12 4.61
CA PHE A 373 16.63 18.17 5.81
C PHE A 373 17.55 16.94 5.89
N PRO A 374 18.82 17.10 6.32
CA PRO A 374 19.74 15.98 6.51
C PRO A 374 19.16 14.87 7.40
N GLU A 375 18.48 15.24 8.49
CA GLU A 375 17.90 14.29 9.44
C GLU A 375 16.77 13.46 8.80
N VAL A 376 16.02 14.04 7.86
CA VAL A 376 15.00 13.33 7.07
C VAL A 376 15.64 12.38 6.08
N VAL A 377 16.67 12.84 5.36
CA VAL A 377 17.42 12.02 4.41
C VAL A 377 18.03 10.82 5.11
N GLU A 378 18.57 10.99 6.31
CA GLU A 378 19.09 9.91 7.14
C GLU A 378 18.02 8.84 7.43
N GLN A 379 16.80 9.25 7.82
CA GLN A 379 15.71 8.29 8.06
C GLN A 379 15.31 7.54 6.78
N LEU A 380 15.29 8.23 5.64
CA LEU A 380 14.98 7.59 4.35
C LEU A 380 16.04 6.57 3.94
N ARG A 381 17.34 6.88 4.13
CA ARG A 381 18.44 5.97 3.79
C ARG A 381 18.48 4.71 4.66
N LYS A 382 17.91 4.73 5.87
CA LYS A 382 17.80 3.54 6.74
C LYS A 382 16.93 2.45 6.11
N THR A 383 15.88 2.84 5.39
CA THR A 383 14.92 1.90 4.80
C THR A 383 15.08 1.73 3.30
N SER A 384 15.66 2.72 2.62
CA SER A 384 16.01 2.64 1.20
C SER A 384 17.53 2.76 1.03
N PRO A 385 18.30 1.71 1.38
CA PRO A 385 19.74 1.72 1.19
C PRO A 385 20.09 1.70 -0.31
N GLU A 386 21.36 1.94 -0.61
CA GLU A 386 21.92 1.79 -1.95
C GLU A 386 21.57 0.42 -2.55
N ARG A 387 21.37 0.37 -3.87
CA ARG A 387 20.97 -0.84 -4.59
C ARG A 387 21.92 -2.01 -4.39
N SER A 388 23.22 -1.74 -4.27
CA SER A 388 24.23 -2.77 -3.99
C SER A 388 24.14 -3.36 -2.58
N ARG A 389 23.33 -2.77 -1.69
CA ARG A 389 23.09 -3.20 -0.31
C ARG A 389 21.67 -3.74 -0.10
N GLN A 390 20.80 -3.62 -1.10
CA GLN A 390 19.43 -4.17 -1.06
C GLN A 390 19.47 -5.69 -1.26
N GLY A 391 18.49 -6.40 -0.71
CA GLY A 391 18.28 -7.79 -1.07
C GLY A 391 17.68 -7.92 -2.46
N PHE A 392 17.82 -9.08 -3.08
CA PHE A 392 17.20 -9.38 -4.35
C PHE A 392 16.96 -10.88 -4.53
N THR A 393 16.02 -11.22 -5.41
CA THR A 393 15.75 -12.61 -5.80
C THR A 393 16.09 -12.84 -7.26
N VAL A 394 16.93 -13.84 -7.54
CA VAL A 394 17.09 -14.40 -8.88
C VAL A 394 16.18 -15.61 -8.99
N PHE A 395 15.17 -15.51 -9.84
CA PHE A 395 14.14 -16.52 -10.01
C PHE A 395 14.33 -17.20 -11.36
N PHE A 396 14.95 -18.38 -11.34
CA PHE A 396 15.12 -19.21 -12.52
C PHE A 396 13.82 -19.97 -12.83
N THR A 397 13.42 -19.97 -14.10
CA THR A 397 12.30 -20.76 -14.63
C THR A 397 12.70 -21.44 -15.93
N GLY A 398 12.11 -22.60 -16.22
CA GLY A 398 12.44 -23.43 -17.38
C GLY A 398 12.08 -24.89 -17.15
N LEU A 399 12.15 -25.70 -18.21
CA LEU A 399 11.79 -27.12 -18.20
C LEU A 399 12.64 -27.95 -17.23
N SER A 400 12.14 -29.11 -16.80
CA SER A 400 12.95 -30.05 -16.00
C SER A 400 14.22 -30.43 -16.77
N GLY A 401 15.36 -30.58 -16.11
CA GLY A 401 16.63 -30.88 -16.81
C GLY A 401 17.24 -29.72 -17.63
N SER A 402 16.63 -28.53 -17.63
CA SER A 402 17.15 -27.38 -18.40
C SER A 402 18.46 -26.77 -17.88
N GLY A 403 18.89 -27.12 -16.67
CA GLY A 403 20.14 -26.62 -16.06
C GLY A 403 19.97 -25.55 -14.98
N LYS A 404 18.73 -25.16 -14.62
CA LYS A 404 18.44 -24.14 -13.58
C LYS A 404 19.24 -24.32 -12.28
N SER A 405 19.12 -25.47 -11.64
CA SER A 405 19.78 -25.74 -10.35
C SER A 405 21.30 -25.70 -10.48
N THR A 406 21.85 -26.11 -11.63
CA THR A 406 23.30 -26.06 -11.89
C THR A 406 23.79 -24.63 -12.03
N ILE A 407 23.10 -23.78 -12.80
CA ILE A 407 23.41 -22.35 -12.93
C ILE A 407 23.24 -21.63 -11.60
N ALA A 408 22.16 -21.92 -10.85
CA ALA A 408 21.90 -21.32 -9.55
C ALA A 408 23.01 -21.65 -8.53
N ASN A 409 23.52 -22.89 -8.51
CA ASN A 409 24.65 -23.27 -7.66
C ASN A 409 25.96 -22.56 -8.06
N ALA A 410 26.26 -22.48 -9.37
CA ALA A 410 27.44 -21.76 -9.84
C ALA A 410 27.37 -20.26 -9.49
N LEU A 411 26.20 -19.64 -9.68
CA LEU A 411 25.95 -18.25 -9.29
C LEU A 411 26.06 -18.07 -7.76
N MET A 412 25.55 -19.00 -6.97
CA MET A 412 25.67 -18.97 -5.50
C MET A 412 27.14 -18.89 -5.07
N VAL A 413 28.01 -19.72 -5.64
CA VAL A 413 29.45 -19.70 -5.35
C VAL A 413 30.05 -18.35 -5.72
N LYS A 414 29.82 -17.86 -6.95
CA LYS A 414 30.33 -16.55 -7.40
C LYS A 414 29.87 -15.39 -6.50
N LEU A 415 28.61 -15.40 -6.05
CA LEU A 415 28.08 -14.38 -5.14
C LEU A 415 28.66 -14.50 -3.72
N MET A 416 28.88 -15.72 -3.23
CA MET A 416 29.55 -15.93 -1.94
C MET A 416 31.02 -15.49 -1.97
N GLU A 417 31.72 -15.67 -3.10
CA GLU A 417 33.09 -15.17 -3.32
C GLU A 417 33.15 -13.65 -3.32
N LEU A 418 32.18 -12.96 -3.93
CA LEU A 418 32.05 -11.50 -3.87
C LEU A 418 31.76 -11.00 -2.44
N GLY A 419 31.02 -11.78 -1.65
CA GLY A 419 30.67 -11.47 -0.27
C GLY A 419 29.64 -10.33 -0.14
N GLY A 420 29.56 -9.76 1.07
CA GLY A 420 28.73 -8.59 1.38
C GLY A 420 27.27 -8.88 1.76
N ARG A 421 26.65 -9.97 1.28
CA ARG A 421 25.28 -10.39 1.66
C ARG A 421 25.17 -11.90 1.80
N PRO A 422 24.29 -12.40 2.70
CA PRO A 422 23.99 -13.82 2.77
C PRO A 422 23.24 -14.28 1.51
N VAL A 423 23.63 -15.44 0.97
CA VAL A 423 23.00 -16.06 -0.21
C VAL A 423 22.25 -17.30 0.24
N THR A 424 21.00 -17.48 -0.21
CA THR A 424 20.15 -18.63 0.10
C THR A 424 19.65 -19.27 -1.19
N LEU A 425 19.90 -20.58 -1.34
CA LEU A 425 19.43 -21.36 -2.48
C LEU A 425 18.10 -22.07 -2.14
N LEU A 426 17.04 -21.69 -2.84
CA LEU A 426 15.72 -22.30 -2.81
C LEU A 426 15.54 -23.18 -4.06
N ASP A 427 16.31 -24.27 -4.12
CA ASP A 427 16.20 -25.27 -5.18
C ASP A 427 14.96 -26.16 -5.00
N GLY A 428 14.40 -26.67 -6.10
CA GLY A 428 13.16 -27.43 -6.11
C GLY A 428 13.19 -28.66 -5.18
N ASP A 429 14.33 -29.36 -5.09
CA ASP A 429 14.46 -30.53 -4.22
C ASP A 429 14.56 -30.13 -2.73
N VAL A 430 15.26 -29.03 -2.42
CA VAL A 430 15.39 -28.48 -1.05
C VAL A 430 14.02 -28.00 -0.56
N VAL A 431 13.31 -27.24 -1.39
CA VAL A 431 11.97 -26.73 -1.09
C VAL A 431 11.00 -27.89 -0.91
N ARG A 432 10.98 -28.89 -1.80
CA ARG A 432 10.10 -30.06 -1.65
C ARG A 432 10.38 -30.83 -0.37
N LYS A 433 11.64 -30.92 0.06
CA LYS A 433 11.99 -31.61 1.31
C LYS A 433 11.51 -30.86 2.56
N HIS A 434 11.64 -29.53 2.58
CA HIS A 434 11.49 -28.75 3.81
C HIS A 434 10.17 -27.96 3.91
N LEU A 435 9.58 -27.60 2.78
CA LEU A 435 8.44 -26.68 2.70
C LEU A 435 7.20 -27.27 2.04
N SER A 436 7.34 -28.36 1.28
CA SER A 436 6.30 -28.87 0.37
C SER A 436 6.32 -30.40 0.21
N SER A 437 6.67 -31.14 1.26
CA SER A 437 6.81 -32.60 1.20
C SER A 437 5.48 -33.33 1.00
N GLU A 438 4.38 -32.67 1.39
CA GLU A 438 3.01 -33.14 1.24
C GLU A 438 2.41 -32.83 -0.15
N LEU A 439 3.02 -31.94 -0.92
CA LEU A 439 2.48 -31.48 -2.20
C LEU A 439 2.86 -32.42 -3.36
N GLY A 440 1.82 -32.87 -4.08
CA GLY A 440 1.94 -33.66 -5.30
C GLY A 440 2.40 -32.86 -6.54
N PHE A 441 1.86 -33.25 -7.70
CA PHE A 441 2.21 -32.66 -9.01
C PHE A 441 1.02 -32.03 -9.75
N SER A 442 -0.14 -31.92 -9.10
CA SER A 442 -1.28 -31.21 -9.68
C SER A 442 -0.96 -29.74 -9.91
N ARG A 443 -1.68 -29.10 -10.85
CA ARG A 443 -1.59 -27.66 -11.08
C ARG A 443 -1.70 -26.85 -9.78
N GLU A 444 -2.70 -27.14 -8.96
CA GLU A 444 -2.93 -26.46 -7.68
C GLU A 444 -1.74 -26.64 -6.72
N HIS A 445 -1.24 -27.87 -6.55
CA HIS A 445 -0.08 -28.14 -5.69
C HIS A 445 1.19 -27.45 -6.20
N ARG A 446 1.37 -27.34 -7.52
CA ARG A 446 2.48 -26.57 -8.11
C ARG A 446 2.36 -25.10 -7.77
N ASP A 447 1.17 -24.51 -7.92
CA ASP A 447 0.95 -23.10 -7.61
C ASP A 447 1.21 -22.80 -6.13
N ILE A 448 0.70 -23.63 -5.22
CA ILE A 448 0.99 -23.52 -3.78
C ILE A 448 2.50 -23.58 -3.53
N ASN A 449 3.20 -24.53 -4.15
CA ASN A 449 4.65 -24.67 -3.98
C ASN A 449 5.40 -23.41 -4.47
N ILE A 450 5.04 -22.84 -5.62
CA ILE A 450 5.68 -21.62 -6.12
C ILE A 450 5.39 -20.42 -5.22
N ARG A 451 4.15 -20.27 -4.72
CA ARG A 451 3.79 -19.23 -3.75
C ARG A 451 4.60 -19.34 -2.46
N ARG A 452 4.80 -20.56 -1.95
CA ARG A 452 5.65 -20.80 -0.77
C ARG A 452 7.10 -20.39 -1.01
N ILE A 453 7.66 -20.71 -2.18
CA ILE A 453 9.01 -20.25 -2.57
C ILE A 453 9.04 -18.72 -2.61
N GLY A 454 8.06 -18.09 -3.25
CA GLY A 454 7.95 -16.64 -3.34
C GLY A 454 7.92 -15.96 -1.98
N TYR A 455 7.14 -16.50 -1.03
CA TYR A 455 7.06 -15.97 0.33
C TYR A 455 8.39 -16.07 1.09
N VAL A 456 9.08 -17.21 1.01
CA VAL A 456 10.40 -17.32 1.66
C VAL A 456 11.42 -16.40 0.99
N ALA A 457 11.40 -16.30 -0.34
CA ALA A 457 12.29 -15.42 -1.10
C ALA A 457 12.03 -13.93 -0.81
N SER A 458 10.78 -13.53 -0.62
CA SER A 458 10.42 -12.15 -0.28
C SER A 458 10.94 -11.75 1.10
N GLU A 459 10.83 -12.63 2.11
CA GLU A 459 11.38 -12.38 3.44
C GLU A 459 12.92 -12.36 3.44
N ILE A 460 13.59 -13.20 2.64
CA ILE A 460 15.05 -13.12 2.46
C ILE A 460 15.44 -11.78 1.83
N THR A 461 14.75 -11.39 0.76
CA THR A 461 14.98 -10.13 0.02
C THR A 461 14.81 -8.91 0.93
N LYS A 462 13.71 -8.88 1.70
CA LYS A 462 13.40 -7.84 2.69
C LYS A 462 14.48 -7.64 3.74
N ASN A 463 15.17 -8.71 4.13
CA ASN A 463 16.26 -8.66 5.11
C ASN A 463 17.65 -8.43 4.48
N GLY A 464 17.70 -7.96 3.23
CA GLY A 464 18.96 -7.66 2.54
C GLY A 464 19.72 -8.88 2.00
N GLY A 465 19.11 -10.07 2.05
CA GLY A 465 19.69 -11.30 1.54
C GLY A 465 19.50 -11.48 0.03
N ILE A 466 20.22 -12.45 -0.53
CA ILE A 466 20.08 -12.86 -1.93
C ILE A 466 19.40 -14.22 -1.98
N ALA A 467 18.18 -14.27 -2.54
CA ALA A 467 17.48 -15.53 -2.78
C ALA A 467 17.72 -16.04 -4.21
N LEU A 468 18.15 -17.27 -4.36
CA LEU A 468 18.30 -17.94 -5.65
C LEU A 468 17.25 -19.04 -5.74
N CYS A 469 16.22 -18.85 -6.56
CA CYS A 469 15.10 -19.80 -6.68
C CYS A 469 15.21 -20.56 -7.99
N ALA A 470 15.17 -21.90 -7.97
CA ALA A 470 15.26 -22.73 -9.18
C ALA A 470 14.04 -23.64 -9.45
N PRO A 471 12.78 -23.19 -9.30
CA PRO A 471 11.62 -24.01 -9.64
C PRO A 471 11.38 -24.13 -11.15
N ILE A 472 10.44 -24.99 -11.55
CA ILE A 472 9.92 -25.01 -12.92
C ILE A 472 9.06 -23.76 -13.17
N ALA A 473 8.12 -23.46 -12.26
CA ALA A 473 7.18 -22.32 -12.33
C ALA A 473 6.51 -22.15 -13.70
N PRO A 474 5.68 -23.12 -14.14
CA PRO A 474 5.19 -23.19 -15.51
C PRO A 474 4.19 -22.10 -15.89
N TYR A 475 3.44 -21.55 -14.95
CA TYR A 475 2.34 -20.61 -15.23
C TYR A 475 2.75 -19.15 -14.99
N ALA A 476 2.45 -18.27 -15.95
CA ALA A 476 2.81 -16.86 -15.93
C ALA A 476 2.11 -16.10 -14.80
N ALA A 477 0.84 -16.44 -14.51
CA ALA A 477 0.09 -15.84 -13.42
C ALA A 477 0.80 -16.01 -12.07
N THR A 478 1.21 -17.23 -11.74
CA THR A 478 1.91 -17.54 -10.48
C THR A 478 3.30 -16.89 -10.42
N ARG A 479 4.03 -16.81 -11.54
CA ARG A 479 5.30 -16.06 -11.60
C ARG A 479 5.09 -14.56 -11.34
N ARG A 480 4.00 -13.98 -11.87
CA ARG A 480 3.63 -12.58 -11.63
C ARG A 480 3.27 -12.33 -10.16
N GLU A 481 2.49 -13.21 -9.54
CA GLU A 481 2.19 -13.11 -8.10
C GLU A 481 3.45 -13.12 -7.24
N VAL A 482 4.43 -13.99 -7.54
CA VAL A 482 5.71 -14.04 -6.83
C VAL A 482 6.56 -12.79 -7.08
N ARG A 483 6.58 -12.30 -8.33
CA ARG A 483 7.26 -11.03 -8.67
C ARG A 483 6.70 -9.88 -7.83
N GLU A 484 5.38 -9.70 -7.81
CA GLU A 484 4.71 -8.65 -7.04
C GLU A 484 5.05 -8.75 -5.55
N MET A 485 5.04 -9.96 -4.98
CA MET A 485 5.40 -10.20 -3.58
C MET A 485 6.84 -9.82 -3.23
N ILE A 486 7.78 -9.98 -4.16
CA ILE A 486 9.21 -9.69 -3.94
C ILE A 486 9.52 -8.21 -4.23
N GLU A 487 8.89 -7.62 -5.25
CA GLU A 487 9.08 -6.22 -5.65
C GLU A 487 8.60 -5.22 -4.58
N ASP A 488 7.75 -5.66 -3.65
CA ASP A 488 7.41 -4.92 -2.43
C ASP A 488 8.61 -4.70 -1.47
N HIS A 489 9.69 -5.47 -1.64
CA HIS A 489 10.83 -5.49 -0.72
C HIS A 489 12.21 -5.32 -1.38
N GLY A 490 12.36 -5.69 -2.65
CA GLY A 490 13.63 -5.58 -3.36
C GLY A 490 13.50 -5.95 -4.83
N ALA A 491 14.62 -6.23 -5.50
CA ALA A 491 14.58 -6.55 -6.93
C ALA A 491 14.21 -8.02 -7.18
N PHE A 492 13.35 -8.25 -8.15
CA PHE A 492 13.08 -9.57 -8.74
C PHE A 492 13.72 -9.67 -10.12
N ILE A 493 14.40 -10.78 -10.39
CA ILE A 493 15.10 -11.04 -11.66
C ILE A 493 14.65 -12.40 -12.18
N GLU A 494 13.76 -12.39 -13.18
CA GLU A 494 13.32 -13.60 -13.86
C GLU A 494 14.36 -14.02 -14.90
N VAL A 495 14.96 -15.19 -14.65
CA VAL A 495 15.93 -15.80 -15.56
C VAL A 495 15.27 -16.99 -16.24
N HIS A 496 14.93 -16.83 -17.50
CA HIS A 496 14.40 -17.92 -18.31
C HIS A 496 15.53 -18.78 -18.85
N VAL A 497 15.64 -20.02 -18.36
CA VAL A 497 16.58 -21.03 -18.84
C VAL A 497 15.93 -21.78 -20.01
N ALA A 498 16.18 -21.26 -21.21
CA ALA A 498 15.47 -21.51 -22.46
C ALA A 498 15.96 -22.74 -23.24
N THR A 499 16.46 -23.75 -22.55
CA THR A 499 16.91 -25.02 -23.14
C THR A 499 15.74 -25.74 -23.82
N SER A 500 15.94 -26.31 -25.01
CA SER A 500 14.88 -27.03 -25.73
C SER A 500 14.37 -28.24 -24.95
N LEU A 501 13.14 -28.65 -25.25
CA LEU A 501 12.54 -29.85 -24.66
C LEU A 501 13.35 -31.09 -25.03
N GLU A 502 13.79 -31.17 -26.29
CA GLU A 502 14.60 -32.26 -26.82
C GLU A 502 15.91 -32.43 -26.02
N GLU A 503 16.60 -31.32 -25.76
CA GLU A 503 17.83 -31.36 -24.98
C GLU A 503 17.56 -31.66 -23.49
N CYS A 504 16.47 -31.13 -22.92
CA CYS A 504 16.03 -31.46 -21.58
C CYS A 504 15.74 -32.96 -21.41
N GLU A 505 15.06 -33.57 -22.38
CA GLU A 505 14.78 -35.01 -22.43
C GLU A 505 16.07 -35.82 -22.58
N ARG A 506 16.99 -35.39 -23.45
CA ARG A 506 18.30 -36.03 -23.61
C ARG A 506 19.11 -36.02 -22.31
N ARG A 507 18.96 -34.97 -21.49
CA ARG A 507 19.62 -34.77 -20.19
C ARG A 507 18.86 -35.39 -19.00
N ASP A 508 17.80 -36.18 -19.22
CA ASP A 508 16.89 -36.68 -18.17
C ASP A 508 17.56 -37.64 -17.15
N ARG A 509 18.34 -37.06 -16.23
CA ARG A 509 19.05 -37.81 -15.18
C ARG A 509 18.12 -38.50 -14.18
N LYS A 510 16.91 -37.98 -13.99
CA LYS A 510 15.93 -38.51 -13.02
C LYS A 510 14.95 -39.50 -13.67
N GLY A 511 15.03 -39.72 -14.98
CA GLY A 511 14.11 -40.60 -15.73
C GLY A 511 12.67 -40.08 -15.78
N LEU A 512 12.43 -38.81 -15.45
CA LEU A 512 11.09 -38.25 -15.30
C LEU A 512 10.40 -38.04 -16.65
N TYR A 513 11.15 -37.63 -17.68
CA TYR A 513 10.63 -37.49 -19.03
C TYR A 513 10.27 -38.85 -19.62
N LYS A 514 11.12 -39.86 -19.40
CA LYS A 514 10.82 -41.24 -19.81
C LYS A 514 9.52 -41.74 -19.17
N LEU A 515 9.36 -41.58 -17.86
CA LEU A 515 8.14 -41.98 -17.14
C LEU A 515 6.90 -41.19 -17.61
N ALA A 516 7.05 -39.91 -17.94
CA ALA A 516 5.97 -39.09 -18.49
C ALA A 516 5.56 -39.56 -19.90
N ARG A 517 6.52 -39.84 -20.79
CA ARG A 517 6.26 -40.40 -22.14
C ARG A 517 5.61 -41.79 -22.08
N GLU A 518 5.92 -42.58 -21.06
CA GLU A 518 5.28 -43.87 -20.77
C GLU A 518 3.90 -43.75 -20.10
N GLY A 519 3.40 -42.52 -19.82
CA GLY A 519 2.11 -42.27 -19.20
C GLY A 519 2.03 -42.57 -17.69
N LYS A 520 3.17 -42.89 -17.04
CA LYS A 520 3.25 -43.17 -15.60
C LYS A 520 3.16 -41.91 -14.75
N ILE A 521 3.53 -40.75 -15.30
CA ILE A 521 3.31 -39.43 -14.70
C ILE A 521 2.24 -38.71 -15.53
N LYS A 522 1.05 -38.55 -14.96
CA LYS A 522 -0.12 -38.01 -15.69
C LYS A 522 0.07 -36.55 -16.12
N GLU A 523 0.60 -35.71 -15.23
CA GLU A 523 0.74 -34.26 -15.45
C GLU A 523 2.21 -33.84 -15.36
N PHE A 524 2.89 -33.86 -16.51
CA PHE A 524 4.30 -33.50 -16.62
C PHE A 524 4.50 -32.30 -17.54
N THR A 525 5.12 -31.26 -17.00
CA THR A 525 5.33 -29.98 -17.69
C THR A 525 6.19 -30.15 -18.94
N GLY A 526 5.74 -29.60 -20.06
CA GLY A 526 6.37 -29.73 -21.37
C GLY A 526 5.95 -30.99 -22.15
N ILE A 527 5.17 -31.90 -21.54
CA ILE A 527 4.64 -33.11 -22.20
C ILE A 527 3.11 -33.09 -22.20
N SER A 528 2.49 -33.18 -21.02
CA SER A 528 1.03 -33.22 -20.85
C SER A 528 0.47 -31.98 -20.15
N ASP A 529 1.32 -31.20 -19.48
CA ASP A 529 1.00 -29.92 -18.83
C ASP A 529 1.81 -28.79 -19.51
N PRO A 530 1.23 -27.63 -19.84
CA PRO A 530 1.93 -26.57 -20.57
C PRO A 530 3.05 -25.92 -19.76
N TYR A 531 4.05 -25.39 -20.47
CA TYR A 531 5.02 -24.43 -19.95
C TYR A 531 4.78 -23.09 -20.63
N GLU A 532 4.24 -22.11 -19.91
CA GLU A 532 4.02 -20.76 -20.42
C GLU A 532 5.34 -20.01 -20.41
N VAL A 533 6.01 -19.95 -21.57
CA VAL A 533 7.30 -19.28 -21.74
C VAL A 533 7.20 -17.83 -21.26
N PRO A 534 8.11 -17.34 -20.39
CA PRO A 534 8.13 -15.94 -19.97
C PRO A 534 8.21 -15.02 -21.18
N GLU A 535 7.37 -13.99 -21.27
CA GLU A 535 7.36 -13.04 -22.40
C GLU A 535 8.45 -11.98 -22.28
N SER A 536 8.64 -11.44 -21.06
CA SER A 536 9.60 -10.36 -20.77
C SER A 536 10.49 -10.66 -19.56
N PRO A 537 11.24 -11.78 -19.54
CA PRO A 537 12.19 -12.05 -18.46
C PRO A 537 13.35 -11.04 -18.50
N GLU A 538 13.92 -10.71 -17.33
CA GLU A 538 15.10 -9.83 -17.25
C GLU A 538 16.30 -10.40 -18.00
N LEU A 539 16.42 -11.73 -18.08
CA LEU A 539 17.45 -12.43 -18.84
C LEU A 539 16.92 -13.75 -19.42
N ARG A 540 17.26 -14.06 -20.67
CA ARG A 540 17.12 -15.39 -21.26
C ARG A 540 18.50 -16.02 -21.41
N VAL A 541 18.63 -17.26 -20.97
CA VAL A 541 19.88 -18.04 -21.05
C VAL A 541 19.58 -19.35 -21.76
N ASP A 542 20.28 -19.61 -22.85
CA ASP A 542 20.29 -20.92 -23.50
C ASP A 542 21.48 -21.74 -22.96
N THR A 543 21.26 -23.03 -22.71
CA THR A 543 22.29 -23.94 -22.19
C THR A 543 22.71 -24.99 -23.22
N GLU A 544 22.22 -24.91 -24.44
CA GLU A 544 22.66 -25.77 -25.54
C GLU A 544 24.02 -25.34 -26.05
N ASN A 545 25.01 -26.23 -25.95
CA ASN A 545 26.38 -25.98 -26.38
C ASN A 545 27.07 -24.79 -25.68
N VAL A 546 26.54 -24.35 -24.53
CA VAL A 546 27.11 -23.30 -23.69
C VAL A 546 27.54 -23.90 -22.35
N ASP A 547 28.69 -23.49 -21.84
CA ASP A 547 29.16 -23.92 -20.54
C ASP A 547 28.38 -23.24 -19.39
N VAL A 548 28.26 -23.93 -18.26
CA VAL A 548 27.52 -23.44 -17.10
C VAL A 548 28.13 -22.15 -16.53
N ASP A 549 29.45 -22.00 -16.59
CA ASP A 549 30.14 -20.85 -16.02
C ASP A 549 29.79 -19.57 -16.79
N SER A 550 29.77 -19.64 -18.13
CA SER A 550 29.31 -18.60 -19.04
C SER A 550 27.85 -18.21 -18.78
N CYS A 551 26.96 -19.20 -18.61
CA CYS A 551 25.57 -18.96 -18.23
C CYS A 551 25.45 -18.23 -16.88
N ALA A 552 26.19 -18.67 -15.86
CA ALA A 552 26.20 -18.01 -14.55
C ALA A 552 26.83 -16.61 -14.61
N HIS A 553 27.84 -16.41 -15.45
CA HIS A 553 28.49 -15.13 -15.66
C HIS A 553 27.58 -14.12 -16.37
N GLN A 554 26.75 -14.56 -17.33
CA GLN A 554 25.71 -13.69 -17.92
C GLN A 554 24.72 -13.19 -16.87
N VAL A 555 24.31 -14.05 -15.92
CA VAL A 555 23.46 -13.62 -14.80
C VAL A 555 24.21 -12.62 -13.93
N LEU A 556 25.49 -12.85 -13.64
CA LEU A 556 26.32 -11.93 -12.85
C LEU A 556 26.42 -10.54 -13.50
N LEU A 557 26.75 -10.47 -14.80
CA LEU A 557 26.80 -9.22 -15.57
C LEU A 557 25.45 -8.51 -15.58
N LYS A 558 24.34 -9.26 -15.66
CA LYS A 558 23.00 -8.67 -15.56
C LYS A 558 22.77 -8.02 -14.19
N LEU A 559 23.17 -8.69 -13.10
CA LEU A 559 23.06 -8.15 -11.75
C LEU A 559 23.92 -6.89 -11.57
N GLU A 560 25.12 -6.88 -12.15
CA GLU A 560 26.03 -5.73 -12.14
C GLU A 560 25.46 -4.55 -12.93
N GLY A 561 24.99 -4.78 -14.16
CA GLY A 561 24.35 -3.74 -14.98
C GLY A 561 23.05 -3.19 -14.38
N MET A 562 22.40 -3.96 -13.50
CA MET A 562 21.27 -3.49 -12.70
C MET A 562 21.72 -2.75 -11.43
N GLY A 563 23.00 -2.73 -11.07
CA GLY A 563 23.55 -2.11 -9.86
C GLY A 563 23.23 -2.87 -8.57
N LEU A 564 22.85 -4.16 -8.68
CA LEU A 564 22.52 -5.00 -7.53
C LEU A 564 23.77 -5.57 -6.86
N ILE A 565 24.86 -5.71 -7.60
CA ILE A 565 26.20 -6.00 -7.10
C ILE A 565 27.12 -4.84 -7.53
N ARG A 566 28.19 -4.58 -6.76
CA ARG A 566 29.18 -3.58 -7.15
C ARG A 566 30.06 -4.16 -8.26
N ALA A 567 30.41 -3.31 -9.23
CA ALA A 567 31.44 -3.57 -10.22
C ALA A 567 32.81 -3.72 -9.58
#